data_AF-A0A940YLF3-F1
#
_entry.id   AF-A0A940YLF3-F1
#
_cell.length_a   1.000
_cell.length_b   1.000
_cell.length_c   1.000
_cell.angle_alpha   90.00
_cell.angle_beta   90.00
_cell.angle_gamma   90.00
#
_symmetry.space_group_name_H-M   'P 1'
#
loop_
_entity.id
_entity.type
_entity.pdbx_description
1 polymer ?
#
loop_
_entity_poly.entity_id
_entity_poly.type
_entity_poly.pdbx_seq_one_letter_code
_entity_poly.pdbx_strand_id
1 'polypeptide(L)'
;MRQLLVRQQLLSATLAVLCLLLAFAVLTKRTTTILEPPTRARTMTVVGDRVDGAWLEEMGLWVAHLMLDATPQSIGWQQEQILKWVHPSTHGELQQRMTVQAKRMTEANATTIFWPSQVAPDPDAQRVLVMGQLETYVNSAKVGGTGRTVAYQVGFESIGGRALIKEWKEVPPDDPWLVRAMEEQARAAEKAKEDKRAGK
;
A
#
# COMPACT_ATOMS: atom_id res chain seq x y z
N MET A 1 -48.15 -14.22 43.34
CA MET A 1 -47.37 -12.96 43.17
C MET A 1 -45.86 -13.18 43.09
N ARG A 2 -45.22 -13.85 44.05
CA ARG A 2 -43.75 -14.07 44.07
C ARG A 2 -43.15 -14.68 42.79
N GLN A 3 -43.83 -15.64 42.17
CA GLN A 3 -43.33 -16.29 40.94
C GLN A 3 -43.43 -15.42 39.67
N LEU A 4 -44.32 -14.42 39.64
CA LEU A 4 -44.41 -13.48 38.51
C LEU A 4 -43.25 -12.48 38.53
N LEU A 5 -42.88 -12.02 39.74
CA LEU A 5 -41.74 -11.14 39.98
C LEU A 5 -40.41 -11.82 39.62
N VAL A 6 -40.22 -13.08 40.00
CA VAL A 6 -39.00 -13.84 39.67
C VAL A 6 -38.86 -14.05 38.15
N ARG A 7 -39.96 -14.32 37.44
CA ARG A 7 -39.96 -14.43 35.97
C ARG A 7 -39.63 -13.10 35.29
N GLN A 8 -40.16 -11.98 35.77
CA GLN A 8 -39.81 -10.66 35.25
C GLN A 8 -38.33 -10.32 35.48
N GLN A 9 -37.78 -10.65 36.65
CA GLN A 9 -36.37 -10.39 36.96
C GLN A 9 -35.41 -11.24 36.11
N LEU A 10 -35.79 -12.48 35.77
CA LEU A 10 -35.02 -13.34 34.86
C LEU A 10 -35.01 -12.81 33.42
N LEU A 11 -36.14 -12.27 32.95
CA LEU A 11 -36.25 -11.67 31.61
C LEU A 11 -35.45 -10.37 31.49
N SER A 12 -35.47 -9.51 32.50
CA SER A 12 -34.67 -8.28 32.49
C SER A 12 -33.17 -8.57 32.61
N ALA A 13 -32.77 -9.54 33.43
CA ALA A 13 -31.38 -9.94 33.57
C ALA A 13 -30.81 -10.54 32.27
N THR A 14 -31.58 -11.42 31.59
CA THR A 14 -31.16 -12.00 30.31
C THR A 14 -31.05 -10.95 29.20
N LEU A 15 -32.00 -10.00 29.14
CA LEU A 15 -31.92 -8.88 28.19
C LEU A 15 -30.71 -7.98 28.47
N ALA A 16 -30.41 -7.69 29.74
CA ALA A 16 -29.26 -6.87 30.13
C ALA A 16 -27.93 -7.56 29.75
N VAL A 17 -27.81 -8.87 29.96
CA VAL A 17 -26.64 -9.66 29.55
C VAL A 17 -26.49 -9.67 28.04
N LEU A 18 -27.59 -9.83 27.28
CA LEU A 18 -27.55 -9.78 25.82
C LEU A 18 -27.12 -8.40 25.31
N CYS A 19 -27.63 -7.32 25.91
CA CYS A 19 -27.22 -5.96 25.59
C CYS A 19 -25.74 -5.71 25.90
N LEU A 20 -25.22 -6.23 27.02
CA LEU A 20 -23.80 -6.14 27.36
C LEU A 20 -22.92 -6.93 26.39
N LEU A 21 -23.34 -8.13 25.99
CA LEU A 21 -22.64 -8.93 24.97
C LEU A 21 -22.64 -8.24 23.61
N LEU A 22 -23.77 -7.65 23.20
CA LEU A 22 -23.86 -6.88 21.97
C LEU A 22 -23.00 -5.61 22.02
N ALA A 23 -23.02 -4.87 23.13
CA ALA A 23 -22.16 -3.71 23.33
C ALA A 23 -20.68 -4.11 23.26
N PHE A 24 -20.29 -5.20 23.91
CA PHE A 24 -18.92 -5.71 23.85
C PHE A 24 -18.52 -6.16 22.42
N ALA A 25 -19.44 -6.81 21.69
CA ALA A 25 -19.23 -7.21 20.30
C ALA A 25 -19.13 -6.00 19.35
N VAL A 26 -19.86 -4.92 19.63
CA VAL A 26 -19.79 -3.67 18.85
C VAL A 26 -18.51 -2.91 19.16
N LEU A 27 -18.08 -2.82 20.43
CA LEU A 27 -16.82 -2.17 20.80
C LEU A 27 -15.59 -2.94 20.27
N THR A 28 -15.70 -4.26 20.08
CA THR A 28 -14.62 -5.08 19.51
C THR A 28 -14.59 -5.06 17.97
N LYS A 29 -15.69 -4.69 17.31
CA LYS A 29 -15.72 -4.45 15.86
C LYS A 29 -15.13 -3.07 15.53
N ARG A 30 -13.81 -3.03 15.31
CA ARG A 30 -13.11 -1.87 14.73
C ARG A 30 -13.23 -1.88 13.20
N THR A 31 -14.38 -1.47 12.69
CA THR A 31 -14.60 -1.30 11.24
C THR A 31 -14.46 0.18 10.88
N THR A 32 -13.30 0.60 10.38
CA THR A 32 -13.13 1.90 9.75
C THR A 32 -13.44 1.75 8.27
N THR A 33 -14.63 2.18 7.86
CA THR A 33 -15.03 2.21 6.44
C THR A 33 -14.76 3.61 5.91
N ILE A 34 -13.80 3.76 5.00
CA ILE A 34 -13.56 5.00 4.26
C ILE A 34 -14.47 4.95 3.02
N LEU A 35 -15.35 5.93 2.87
CA LEU A 35 -16.32 6.02 1.78
C LEU A 35 -15.79 7.00 0.72
N GLU A 36 -15.62 6.55 -0.53
CA GLU A 36 -15.12 7.37 -1.63
C GLU A 36 -15.92 7.23 -2.95
N PRO A 37 -15.80 8.21 -3.88
CA PRO A 37 -16.75 8.45 -4.97
C PRO A 37 -16.78 7.38 -6.10
N PRO A 38 -17.88 7.32 -6.88
CA PRO A 38 -18.29 6.16 -7.70
C PRO A 38 -17.50 5.89 -9.00
N THR A 39 -16.34 6.51 -9.23
CA THR A 39 -15.63 6.39 -10.52
C THR A 39 -14.53 5.34 -10.58
N ARG A 40 -14.19 4.65 -9.49
CA ARG A 40 -13.18 3.57 -9.52
C ARG A 40 -13.57 2.45 -8.55
N ALA A 41 -13.98 1.31 -9.10
CA ALA A 41 -14.59 0.22 -8.36
C ALA A 41 -13.56 -0.63 -7.59
N ARG A 42 -13.17 -0.22 -6.36
CA ARG A 42 -12.72 -1.14 -5.28
C ARG A 42 -13.09 -0.55 -3.92
N THR A 43 -13.77 -1.33 -3.08
CA THR A 43 -14.07 -0.98 -1.69
C THR A 43 -12.81 -1.12 -0.86
N MET A 44 -12.33 -0.04 -0.25
CA MET A 44 -11.13 -0.03 0.60
C MET A 44 -11.57 0.01 2.07
N THR A 45 -11.44 -1.10 2.77
CA THR A 45 -11.74 -1.24 4.19
C THR A 45 -10.45 -1.26 5.00
N VAL A 46 -10.33 -0.37 5.99
CA VAL A 46 -9.29 -0.46 7.02
C VAL A 46 -9.91 -1.22 8.20
N VAL A 47 -9.57 -2.50 8.33
CA VAL A 47 -10.09 -3.35 9.41
C VAL A 47 -9.05 -3.39 10.53
N GLY A 48 -9.34 -2.70 11.63
CA GLY A 48 -8.45 -2.65 12.79
C GLY A 48 -7.05 -2.12 12.45
N ASP A 49 -6.04 -2.98 12.62
CA ASP A 49 -4.63 -2.66 12.36
C ASP A 49 -4.13 -3.14 10.98
N ARG A 50 -5.04 -3.57 10.10
CA ARG A 50 -4.69 -4.04 8.75
C ARG A 50 -5.40 -3.23 7.68
N VAL A 51 -4.64 -2.84 6.67
CA VAL A 51 -5.13 -2.30 5.40
C VAL A 51 -5.37 -3.43 4.41
N ASP A 52 -6.38 -3.27 3.55
CA ASP A 52 -6.69 -4.27 2.53
C ASP A 52 -5.77 -4.17 1.30
N GLY A 53 -5.88 -5.18 0.44
CA GLY A 53 -5.04 -5.27 -0.76
C GLY A 53 -5.24 -4.10 -1.73
N ALA A 54 -6.46 -3.59 -1.85
CA ALA A 54 -6.75 -2.45 -2.72
C ALA A 54 -6.06 -1.17 -2.22
N TRP A 55 -6.09 -0.93 -0.91
CA TRP A 55 -5.34 0.16 -0.30
C TRP A 55 -3.83 0.01 -0.47
N LEU A 56 -3.31 -1.21 -0.28
CA LEU A 56 -1.88 -1.48 -0.49
C LEU A 56 -1.47 -1.24 -1.95
N GLU A 57 -2.31 -1.61 -2.91
CA GLU A 57 -2.06 -1.35 -4.34
C GLU A 57 -1.96 0.14 -4.64
N GLU A 58 -2.98 0.92 -4.23
CA GLU A 58 -3.02 2.36 -4.52
C GLU A 58 -1.90 3.12 -3.82
N MET A 59 -1.67 2.80 -2.54
CA MET A 59 -0.59 3.42 -1.78
C MET A 59 0.78 3.00 -2.30
N GLY A 60 0.97 1.74 -2.71
CA GLY A 60 2.20 1.29 -3.35
C GLY A 60 2.54 2.11 -4.58
N LEU A 61 1.56 2.33 -5.47
CA LEU A 61 1.73 3.15 -6.67
C LEU A 61 2.04 4.61 -6.33
N TRP A 62 1.33 5.19 -5.35
CA TRP A 62 1.56 6.56 -4.91
C TRP A 62 2.97 6.75 -4.33
N VAL A 63 3.41 5.83 -3.46
CA VAL A 63 4.77 5.82 -2.91
C VAL A 63 5.80 5.67 -4.03
N ALA A 64 5.59 4.74 -4.96
CA ALA A 64 6.51 4.53 -6.08
C ALA A 64 6.63 5.78 -6.96
N HIS A 65 5.53 6.49 -7.24
CA HIS A 65 5.57 7.75 -7.97
C HIS A 65 6.41 8.80 -7.22
N LEU A 66 6.17 9.01 -5.92
CA LEU A 66 6.95 9.99 -5.13
C LEU A 66 8.43 9.62 -4.99
N MET A 67 8.77 8.33 -5.01
CA MET A 67 10.13 7.84 -4.78
C MET A 67 10.95 7.65 -6.07
N LEU A 68 10.30 7.42 -7.21
CA LEU A 68 10.98 6.99 -8.45
C LEU A 68 10.76 7.91 -9.63
N ASP A 69 9.73 8.77 -9.62
CA ASP A 69 9.37 9.66 -10.72
C ASP A 69 9.54 11.12 -10.30
N ALA A 70 10.72 11.69 -10.56
CA ALA A 70 11.15 12.92 -9.95
C ALA A 70 12.09 13.74 -10.83
N THR A 71 11.97 15.06 -10.71
CA THR A 71 12.84 16.07 -11.34
C THR A 71 13.57 16.89 -10.26
N PRO A 72 14.62 17.65 -10.61
CA PRO A 72 15.28 18.55 -9.67
C PRO A 72 14.32 19.57 -9.03
N GLN A 73 13.22 19.90 -9.69
CA GLN A 73 12.20 20.83 -9.21
C GLN A 73 11.17 20.15 -8.29
N SER A 74 10.82 18.88 -8.53
CA SER A 74 9.77 18.18 -7.77
C SER A 74 10.29 17.50 -6.52
N ILE A 75 11.56 17.05 -6.52
CA ILE A 75 12.09 16.11 -5.52
C ILE A 75 12.01 16.64 -4.08
N GLY A 76 12.20 17.95 -3.87
CA GLY A 76 12.07 18.55 -2.54
C GLY A 76 10.63 18.48 -2.00
N TRP A 77 9.65 18.82 -2.82
CA TRP A 77 8.24 18.73 -2.45
C TRP A 77 7.80 17.28 -2.24
N GLN A 78 8.26 16.35 -3.09
CA GLN A 78 7.96 14.91 -2.96
C GLN A 78 8.51 14.33 -1.65
N GLN A 79 9.73 14.72 -1.27
CA GLN A 79 10.33 14.36 0.01
C GLN A 79 9.47 14.84 1.19
N GLU A 80 9.00 16.08 1.18
CA GLU A 80 8.11 16.59 2.22
C GLU A 80 6.78 15.85 2.28
N GLN A 81 6.23 15.43 1.14
CA GLN A 81 4.98 14.67 1.12
C GLN A 81 5.14 13.27 1.68
N ILE A 82 6.18 12.53 1.26
CA ILE A 82 6.35 11.15 1.69
C ILE A 82 6.66 11.06 3.18
N LEU A 83 7.47 11.97 3.73
CA LEU A 83 7.89 11.94 5.14
C LEU A 83 6.72 12.06 6.13
N LYS A 84 5.59 12.65 5.72
CA LYS A 84 4.35 12.72 6.53
C LYS A 84 3.70 11.35 6.79
N TRP A 85 4.08 10.35 6.01
CA TRP A 85 3.54 8.99 6.04
C TRP A 85 4.56 7.98 6.54
N VAL A 86 5.77 8.41 6.92
CA VAL A 86 6.85 7.50 7.33
C VAL A 86 6.78 7.23 8.82
N HIS A 87 7.04 5.99 9.19
CA HIS A 87 7.07 5.56 10.58
C HIS A 87 8.19 6.33 11.35
N PRO A 88 7.92 6.86 12.57
CA PRO A 88 8.90 7.66 13.32
C PRO A 88 10.27 6.97 13.51
N SER A 89 10.28 5.64 13.69
CA SER A 89 11.52 4.86 13.84
C SER A 89 12.40 4.81 12.59
N THR A 90 11.85 5.00 11.39
CA THR A 90 12.59 4.96 10.11
C THR A 90 12.65 6.31 9.41
N HIS A 91 11.97 7.33 9.96
CA HIS A 91 11.93 8.69 9.42
C HIS A 91 13.32 9.29 9.19
N GLY A 92 14.20 9.24 10.20
CA GLY A 92 15.53 9.84 10.10
C GLY A 92 16.40 9.21 9.01
N GLU A 93 16.39 7.87 8.93
CA GLU A 93 17.15 7.13 7.91
C GLU A 93 16.63 7.44 6.50
N LEU A 94 15.31 7.37 6.30
CA LEU A 94 14.71 7.63 4.99
C LEU A 94 14.91 9.08 4.57
N GLN A 95 14.74 10.05 5.48
CA GLN A 95 15.01 11.46 5.23
C GLN A 95 16.45 11.67 4.77
N GLN A 96 17.43 11.07 5.45
CA GLN A 96 18.84 11.20 5.06
C GLN A 96 19.09 10.61 3.67
N ARG A 97 18.55 9.42 3.38
CA ARG A 97 18.67 8.78 2.06
C ARG A 97 18.07 9.66 0.96
N MET A 98 16.89 10.20 1.18
CA MET A 98 16.22 11.10 0.22
C MET A 98 16.98 12.41 0.02
N THR A 99 17.51 13.02 1.09
CA THR A 99 18.31 14.25 0.97
C THR A 99 19.57 14.01 0.13
N VAL A 100 20.24 12.87 0.29
CA VAL A 100 21.40 12.50 -0.54
C VAL A 100 20.98 12.28 -2.00
N GLN A 101 19.85 11.61 -2.24
CA GLN A 101 19.30 11.41 -3.58
C GLN A 101 18.92 12.74 -4.26
N ALA A 102 18.23 13.62 -3.53
CA ALA A 102 17.85 14.95 -4.00
C ALA A 102 19.06 15.78 -4.39
N LYS A 103 20.09 15.83 -3.52
CA LYS A 103 21.33 16.53 -3.81
C LYS A 103 22.00 16.01 -5.09
N ARG A 104 22.13 14.68 -5.22
CA ARG A 104 22.71 14.06 -6.43
C ARG A 104 21.89 14.36 -7.68
N MET A 105 20.57 14.30 -7.60
CA MET A 105 19.67 14.59 -8.71
C MET A 105 19.83 16.04 -9.18
N THR A 106 19.88 16.99 -8.24
CA THR A 106 20.05 18.42 -8.54
C THR A 106 21.44 18.73 -9.08
N GLU A 107 22.51 18.21 -8.47
CA GLU A 107 23.89 18.42 -8.92
C GLU A 107 24.14 17.85 -10.32
N ALA A 108 23.54 16.68 -10.61
CA ALA A 108 23.67 16.04 -11.92
C ALA A 108 22.67 16.56 -12.96
N ASN A 109 21.73 17.45 -12.59
CA ASN A 109 20.58 17.82 -13.43
C ASN A 109 19.89 16.58 -14.02
N ALA A 110 19.65 15.60 -13.14
CA ALA A 110 19.08 14.32 -13.48
C ALA A 110 17.56 14.32 -13.30
N THR A 111 16.86 13.48 -14.05
CA THR A 111 15.43 13.24 -13.92
C THR A 111 15.19 11.75 -14.03
N THR A 112 14.31 11.22 -13.19
CA THR A 112 13.91 9.82 -13.25
C THR A 112 12.45 9.72 -13.66
N ILE A 113 12.14 8.73 -14.49
CA ILE A 113 10.77 8.42 -14.88
C ILE A 113 10.53 6.94 -14.61
N PHE A 114 9.42 6.63 -13.95
CA PHE A 114 9.04 5.28 -13.61
C PHE A 114 7.71 4.90 -14.27
N TRP A 115 7.72 3.83 -15.05
CA TRP A 115 6.53 3.28 -15.69
C TRP A 115 6.12 1.98 -14.97
N PRO A 116 5.12 2.03 -14.07
CA PRO A 116 4.66 0.83 -13.38
C PRO A 116 4.02 -0.14 -14.38
N SER A 117 4.40 -1.42 -14.27
CA SER A 117 3.88 -2.53 -15.08
C SER A 117 3.08 -3.53 -14.25
N GLN A 118 3.40 -3.67 -12.96
CA GLN A 118 2.72 -4.59 -12.05
C GLN A 118 2.72 -4.07 -10.62
N VAL A 119 1.65 -4.39 -9.90
CA VAL A 119 1.54 -4.22 -8.46
C VAL A 119 1.04 -5.54 -7.87
N ALA A 120 1.67 -5.99 -6.79
CA ALA A 120 1.28 -7.21 -6.08
C ALA A 120 1.19 -6.91 -4.57
N PRO A 121 -0.03 -6.71 -4.02
CA PRO A 121 -0.22 -6.51 -2.59
C PRO A 121 -0.11 -7.85 -1.83
N ASP A 122 0.39 -7.79 -0.60
CA ASP A 122 0.39 -8.86 0.39
C ASP A 122 -0.28 -8.33 1.67
N PRO A 123 -1.62 -8.47 1.78
CA PRO A 123 -2.38 -7.97 2.94
C PRO A 123 -2.01 -8.67 4.25
N ASP A 124 -1.48 -9.88 4.20
CA ASP A 124 -1.11 -10.61 5.42
C ASP A 124 0.18 -10.06 6.02
N ALA A 125 1.17 -9.74 5.18
CA ALA A 125 2.42 -9.10 5.61
C ALA A 125 2.39 -7.56 5.56
N GLN A 126 1.25 -6.95 5.22
CA GLN A 126 1.06 -5.49 5.13
C GLN A 126 2.11 -4.81 4.25
N ARG A 127 2.35 -5.36 3.06
CA ARG A 127 3.36 -4.88 2.12
C ARG A 127 2.86 -4.94 0.69
N VAL A 128 3.54 -4.25 -0.21
CA VAL A 128 3.22 -4.23 -1.63
C VAL A 128 4.48 -4.20 -2.46
N LEU A 129 4.49 -4.99 -3.53
CA LEU A 129 5.52 -5.00 -4.53
C LEU A 129 5.07 -4.16 -5.73
N VAL A 130 5.90 -3.23 -6.17
CA VAL A 130 5.67 -2.41 -7.36
C VAL A 130 6.80 -2.66 -8.35
N MET A 131 6.45 -3.09 -9.55
CA MET A 131 7.39 -3.36 -10.64
C MET A 131 7.16 -2.42 -11.79
N GLY A 132 8.23 -2.08 -12.50
CA GLY A 132 8.15 -1.23 -13.66
C GLY A 132 9.49 -1.02 -14.35
N GLN A 133 9.46 -0.20 -15.40
CA GLN A 133 10.68 0.32 -16.01
C GLN A 133 11.07 1.61 -15.31
N LEU A 134 12.34 1.74 -14.95
CA LEU A 134 12.91 3.00 -14.47
C LEU A 134 13.88 3.51 -15.51
N GLU A 135 13.76 4.77 -15.93
CA GLU A 135 14.75 5.43 -16.77
C GLU A 135 15.31 6.66 -16.09
N THR A 136 16.56 6.99 -16.41
CA THR A 136 17.21 8.20 -15.93
C THR A 136 17.74 9.04 -17.08
N TYR A 137 17.45 10.32 -17.00
CA TYR A 137 17.88 11.35 -17.93
C TYR A 137 18.85 12.27 -17.20
N VAL A 138 19.93 12.68 -17.85
CA VAL A 138 20.92 13.64 -17.32
C VAL A 138 21.12 14.70 -18.38
N ASN A 139 20.93 15.98 -18.05
CA ASN A 139 20.98 17.08 -19.02
C ASN A 139 20.10 16.83 -20.25
N SER A 140 18.91 16.25 -20.05
CA SER A 140 17.96 15.87 -21.11
C SER A 140 18.42 14.75 -22.07
N ALA A 141 19.59 14.14 -21.83
CA ALA A 141 20.03 12.96 -22.54
C ALA A 141 19.68 11.70 -21.73
N LYS A 142 19.07 10.71 -22.39
CA LYS A 142 18.85 9.40 -21.78
C LYS A 142 20.21 8.77 -21.46
N VAL A 143 20.41 8.39 -20.21
CA VAL A 143 21.62 7.68 -19.81
C VAL A 143 21.53 6.25 -20.35
N GLY A 144 22.40 5.89 -21.29
CA GLY A 144 22.43 4.55 -21.88
C GLY A 144 22.54 3.46 -20.81
N GLY A 145 21.75 2.38 -20.95
CA GLY A 145 21.74 1.26 -19.99
C GLY A 145 20.95 1.47 -18.70
N THR A 146 20.27 2.61 -18.51
CA THR A 146 19.46 2.84 -17.29
C THR A 146 18.03 2.33 -17.36
N GLY A 147 17.47 2.15 -18.58
CA GLY A 147 16.16 1.54 -18.78
C GLY A 147 16.20 0.06 -18.37
N ARG A 148 15.91 -0.21 -17.11
CA ARG A 148 15.88 -1.57 -16.55
C ARG A 148 14.58 -1.81 -15.81
N THR A 149 14.14 -3.06 -15.85
CA THR A 149 13.05 -3.53 -15.00
C THR A 149 13.53 -3.52 -13.55
N VAL A 150 12.78 -2.83 -12.69
CA VAL A 150 13.03 -2.77 -11.25
C VAL A 150 11.78 -3.18 -10.48
N ALA A 151 11.99 -3.72 -9.29
CA ALA A 151 10.95 -4.04 -8.34
C ALA A 151 11.26 -3.34 -7.02
N TYR A 152 10.27 -2.69 -6.42
CA TYR A 152 10.37 -2.07 -5.11
C TYR A 152 9.31 -2.62 -4.16
N GLN A 153 9.70 -2.86 -2.92
CA GLN A 153 8.80 -3.22 -1.84
C GLN A 153 8.54 -1.98 -0.98
N VAL A 154 7.26 -1.75 -0.69
CA VAL A 154 6.80 -0.87 0.39
C VAL A 154 6.23 -1.72 1.51
N GLY A 155 6.76 -1.60 2.72
CA GLY A 155 6.21 -2.21 3.93
C GLY A 155 5.45 -1.18 4.76
N PHE A 156 4.29 -1.55 5.27
CA PHE A 156 3.44 -0.69 6.09
C PHE A 156 3.27 -1.24 7.50
N GLU A 157 3.13 -0.34 8.47
CA GLU A 157 2.80 -0.66 9.85
C GLU A 157 1.65 0.25 10.31
N SER A 158 0.60 -0.33 10.89
CA SER A 158 -0.53 0.42 11.40
C SER A 158 -0.27 0.91 12.83
N ILE A 159 -0.29 2.23 13.04
CA ILE A 159 -0.17 2.86 14.35
C ILE A 159 -1.24 3.93 14.48
N GLY A 160 -2.04 3.86 15.55
CA GLY A 160 -3.07 4.86 15.84
C GLY A 160 -4.11 4.98 14.72
N GLY A 161 -4.42 3.87 14.03
CA GLY A 161 -5.38 3.85 12.92
C GLY A 161 -4.86 4.40 11.59
N ARG A 162 -3.55 4.64 11.48
CA ARG A 162 -2.88 5.07 10.24
C ARG A 162 -1.85 4.02 9.83
N ALA A 163 -1.90 3.58 8.59
CA ALA A 163 -0.83 2.79 8.00
C ALA A 163 0.31 3.73 7.57
N LEU A 164 1.48 3.52 8.18
CA LEU A 164 2.69 4.30 7.95
C LEU A 164 3.72 3.45 7.20
N ILE A 165 4.49 4.07 6.34
CA ILE A 165 5.59 3.46 5.60
C ILE A 165 6.68 3.10 6.60
N LYS A 166 6.88 1.80 6.78
CA LYS A 166 7.91 1.24 7.64
C LYS A 166 9.18 0.93 6.87
N GLU A 167 9.04 0.43 5.64
CA GLU A 167 10.15 -0.05 4.83
C GLU A 167 10.01 0.38 3.36
N TRP A 168 11.13 0.79 2.76
CA TRP A 168 11.26 1.05 1.33
C TRP A 168 12.59 0.48 0.83
N LYS A 169 12.52 -0.50 -0.07
CA LYS A 169 13.71 -1.16 -0.64
C LYS A 169 13.48 -1.64 -2.07
N GLU A 170 14.56 -1.65 -2.83
CA GLU A 170 14.61 -2.37 -4.10
C GLU A 170 14.68 -3.87 -3.83
N VAL A 171 13.94 -4.65 -4.59
CA VAL A 171 13.84 -6.10 -4.47
C VAL A 171 14.73 -6.76 -5.53
N PRO A 172 15.64 -7.66 -5.14
CA PRO A 172 16.50 -8.39 -6.06
C PRO A 172 15.70 -9.23 -7.08
N PRO A 173 16.20 -9.43 -8.32
CA PRO A 173 15.52 -10.23 -9.34
C PRO A 173 15.24 -11.69 -8.95
N ASP A 174 16.02 -12.24 -8.03
CA ASP A 174 15.93 -13.62 -7.52
C ASP A 174 15.05 -13.75 -6.27
N ASP A 175 14.41 -12.67 -5.82
CA ASP A 175 13.52 -12.71 -4.66
C ASP A 175 12.33 -13.66 -4.90
N PRO A 176 12.07 -14.63 -4.01
CA PRO A 176 10.99 -15.62 -4.21
C PRO A 176 9.59 -15.01 -4.34
N TRP A 177 9.32 -13.87 -3.71
CA TRP A 177 8.03 -13.20 -3.83
C TRP A 177 7.89 -12.51 -5.18
N LEU A 178 8.95 -11.88 -5.67
CA LEU A 178 9.00 -11.28 -7.00
C LEU A 178 8.76 -12.33 -8.09
N VAL A 179 9.46 -13.46 -8.02
CA VAL A 179 9.31 -14.55 -9.00
C VAL A 179 7.86 -15.05 -9.05
N ARG A 180 7.25 -15.28 -7.88
CA ARG A 180 5.84 -15.71 -7.79
C ARG A 180 4.89 -14.68 -8.37
N ALA A 181 5.07 -13.40 -8.05
CA ALA A 181 4.23 -12.32 -8.57
C ALA A 181 4.31 -12.24 -10.10
N MET A 182 5.50 -12.40 -10.67
CA MET A 182 5.70 -12.41 -12.13
C MET A 182 5.05 -13.63 -12.80
N GLU A 183 5.18 -14.82 -12.20
CA GLU A 183 4.53 -16.03 -12.70
C GLU A 183 3.00 -15.92 -12.70
N GLU A 184 2.41 -15.41 -11.62
CA GLU A 184 0.97 -15.18 -11.53
C GLU A 184 0.48 -14.23 -12.62
N GLN A 185 1.26 -13.17 -12.89
CA GLN A 185 0.93 -12.25 -13.97
C GLN A 185 1.06 -12.87 -15.36
N ALA A 186 2.11 -13.65 -15.60
CA ALA A 186 2.29 -14.36 -16.86
C ALA A 186 1.12 -15.32 -17.13
N ARG A 187 0.72 -16.11 -16.11
CA ARG A 187 -0.44 -16.99 -16.16
C ARG A 187 -1.74 -16.23 -16.44
N ALA A 188 -1.94 -15.09 -15.78
CA ALA A 188 -3.14 -14.25 -16.01
C ALA A 188 -3.17 -13.65 -17.42
N ALA A 189 -2.02 -13.20 -17.94
CA ALA A 189 -1.90 -12.65 -19.28
C ALA A 189 -2.11 -13.71 -20.37
N GLU A 190 -1.69 -14.95 -20.13
CA GLU A 190 -1.92 -16.08 -21.03
C GLU A 190 -3.41 -16.44 -21.10
N LYS A 191 -4.07 -16.61 -19.96
CA LYS A 191 -5.53 -16.84 -19.91
C LYS A 191 -6.32 -15.74 -20.63
N ALA A 192 -5.96 -14.48 -20.40
CA ALA A 192 -6.61 -13.35 -21.07
C ALA A 192 -6.42 -13.36 -22.61
N LYS A 193 -5.33 -13.93 -23.12
CA LYS A 193 -5.11 -14.12 -24.57
C LYS A 193 -5.94 -15.28 -25.11
N GLU A 194 -6.09 -16.36 -24.34
CA GLU A 194 -6.92 -17.52 -24.71
C GLU A 194 -8.40 -17.15 -24.77
N ASP A 195 -8.92 -16.42 -23.76
CA ASP A 195 -10.30 -15.95 -23.75
C ASP A 195 -10.62 -15.05 -24.96
N LYS A 196 -9.68 -14.18 -25.34
CA LYS A 196 -9.78 -13.34 -26.55
C LYS A 196 -9.71 -14.13 -27.86
N ARG A 197 -9.09 -15.30 -27.87
CA ARG A 197 -9.03 -16.20 -29.03
C ARG A 197 -10.27 -17.09 -29.13
N ALA A 198 -10.87 -17.49 -28.01
CA ALA A 198 -12.06 -18.32 -27.96
C ALA A 198 -13.37 -17.54 -28.22
N GLY A 199 -13.37 -16.21 -28.00
CA GLY A 199 -14.51 -15.33 -28.27
C GLY A 199 -14.60 -14.77 -29.69
N LYS A 200 -13.85 -15.34 -30.66
CA LYS A 200 -13.82 -14.91 -32.06
C LYS A 200 -14.16 -16.08 -32.99
#